data_AF-A0A538EFF8-F1
#
_entry.id   AF-A0A538EFF8-F1
#
_cell.length_a   1.000
_cell.length_b   1.000
_cell.length_c   1.000
_cell.angle_alpha   90.00
_cell.angle_beta   90.00
_cell.angle_gamma   90.00
#
_symmetry.space_group_name_H-M   'P 1'
#
loop_
_entity.id
_entity.type
_entity.pdbx_description
1 polymer ?
#
loop_
_entity_poly.entity_id
_entity_poly.type
_entity_poly.pdbx_seq_one_letter_code
_entity_poly.pdbx_strand_id
1 'polypeptide(L)'
;MRRTSRSRRTTPARPRSPGRAARRRTRRWSTSPTSRRCGASCAAVADPAARRLRVIAAIVLAAGASTRFGSPKQEMLLEPVVQRVRESREISGVVAVLGAHDVDTSARVVHCPEWERGPGASLRCGLAALGGEVEAAVVVLGDGPGIDPRAIDRVVAAWRDGAGDRVAATYGGIRLHPLLLARDAWNDVPESGLRALPAALVPCDDLTPPGDVDFADEMEGGHRKEQNDYGHGAR
;
A
#
# COMPACT_ATOMS: atom_id res chain seq x y z
N MET A 1 28.04 63.15 -19.53
CA MET A 1 27.55 63.80 -20.78
C MET A 1 26.16 63.23 -21.11
N ARG A 2 25.23 64.03 -21.69
CA ARG A 2 23.94 63.61 -22.36
C ARG A 2 22.95 62.76 -21.50
N ARG A 3 21.67 63.08 -21.22
CA ARG A 3 20.66 64.02 -21.78
C ARG A 3 20.37 63.80 -23.28
N THR A 4 19.15 63.58 -23.79
CA THR A 4 17.75 63.55 -23.26
C THR A 4 16.99 62.31 -23.85
N SER A 5 15.66 62.07 -23.87
CA SER A 5 14.43 62.89 -23.63
C SER A 5 13.19 62.04 -23.27
N ARG A 6 12.11 62.71 -22.83
CA ARG A 6 10.72 62.23 -22.66
C ARG A 6 9.88 62.33 -23.96
N SER A 7 8.84 61.50 -24.10
CA SER A 7 7.40 61.86 -24.33
C SER A 7 6.55 60.56 -24.29
N ARG A 8 5.29 60.40 -23.81
CA ARG A 8 4.02 61.19 -23.84
C ARG A 8 3.47 61.37 -25.28
N ARG A 9 2.17 61.20 -25.59
CA ARG A 9 0.94 61.34 -24.77
C ARG A 9 -0.32 60.75 -25.46
N THR A 10 -1.35 60.37 -24.67
CA THR A 10 -2.83 60.43 -24.92
C THR A 10 -3.60 59.56 -25.97
N THR A 11 -4.69 58.97 -25.46
CA THR A 11 -6.00 58.58 -26.06
C THR A 11 -6.85 59.80 -26.52
N PRO A 12 -8.11 59.72 -27.06
CA PRO A 12 -9.12 58.62 -27.07
C PRO A 12 -9.95 58.42 -28.38
N ALA A 13 -10.96 57.52 -28.33
CA ALA A 13 -12.38 57.75 -28.76
C ALA A 13 -13.10 56.53 -29.42
N ARG A 14 -14.36 56.32 -29.00
CA ARG A 14 -15.45 55.50 -29.59
C ARG A 14 -16.26 56.38 -30.59
N PRO A 15 -17.27 55.93 -31.42
CA PRO A 15 -18.36 55.04 -30.97
C PRO A 15 -19.29 54.30 -32.00
N ARG A 16 -20.34 53.64 -31.44
CA ARG A 16 -21.69 53.26 -31.95
C ARG A 16 -21.91 52.12 -32.99
N SER A 17 -22.79 51.20 -32.58
CA SER A 17 -23.60 50.22 -33.35
C SER A 17 -24.82 50.90 -34.07
N PRO A 18 -25.61 50.23 -34.95
CA PRO A 18 -26.62 49.22 -34.50
C PRO A 18 -27.10 48.15 -35.53
N GLY A 19 -27.96 47.21 -35.07
CA GLY A 19 -28.76 46.25 -35.89
C GLY A 19 -28.94 44.91 -35.14
N ARG A 20 -30.10 44.52 -34.58
CA ARG A 20 -31.41 44.11 -35.18
C ARG A 20 -31.32 42.89 -36.12
N ALA A 21 -32.17 41.85 -36.02
CA ALA A 21 -33.19 41.51 -35.00
C ALA A 21 -33.69 40.04 -35.19
N ALA A 22 -34.61 39.60 -34.31
CA ALA A 22 -35.48 38.42 -34.45
C ALA A 22 -34.83 37.01 -34.31
N ARG A 23 -35.54 35.95 -33.87
CA ARG A 23 -36.91 35.85 -33.31
C ARG A 23 -37.00 34.72 -32.27
N ARG A 24 -38.05 34.78 -31.43
CA ARG A 24 -38.36 33.81 -30.36
C ARG A 24 -38.53 32.37 -30.85
N ARG A 25 -38.15 31.39 -30.03
CA ARG A 25 -39.04 30.26 -29.72
C ARG A 25 -38.91 29.84 -28.25
N THR A 26 -40.02 29.39 -27.67
CA THR A 26 -40.19 29.22 -26.22
C THR A 26 -40.20 27.74 -25.81
N ARG A 27 -39.50 27.39 -24.73
CA ARG A 27 -39.91 26.28 -23.85
C ARG A 27 -39.84 26.72 -22.39
N ARG A 28 -41.02 26.75 -21.75
CA ARG A 28 -41.24 27.04 -20.33
C ARG A 28 -41.02 25.75 -19.55
N TRP A 29 -39.89 25.61 -18.86
CA TRP A 29 -39.70 24.54 -17.88
C TRP A 29 -39.73 25.15 -16.49
N SER A 30 -40.88 25.01 -15.84
CA SER A 30 -41.23 25.65 -14.58
C SER A 30 -41.67 24.59 -13.58
N THR A 31 -40.74 24.09 -12.77
CA THR A 31 -41.02 23.37 -11.52
C THR A 31 -39.74 23.36 -10.68
N SER A 32 -39.75 24.08 -9.57
CA SER A 32 -38.73 23.93 -8.53
C SER A 32 -39.13 22.76 -7.62
N PRO A 33 -38.33 21.69 -7.49
CA PRO A 33 -38.44 20.79 -6.36
C PRO A 33 -37.79 21.48 -5.15
N THR A 34 -38.50 21.56 -4.02
CA THR A 34 -37.90 22.01 -2.76
C THR A 34 -36.84 21.01 -2.32
N SER A 35 -35.60 21.46 -2.19
CA SER A 35 -34.48 20.66 -1.66
C SER A 35 -34.66 20.43 -0.15
N ARG A 36 -35.51 19.46 0.19
CA ARG A 36 -35.62 18.91 1.54
C ARG A 36 -34.25 18.44 2.01
N ARG A 37 -33.91 18.78 3.25
CA ARG A 37 -32.73 18.22 3.92
C ARG A 37 -33.04 16.77 4.30
N CYS A 38 -32.49 15.84 3.54
CA CYS A 38 -32.17 14.49 3.99
C CYS A 38 -30.65 14.32 3.79
N GLY A 39 -29.88 13.69 4.67
CA GLY A 39 -30.27 12.96 5.87
C GLY A 39 -29.81 11.51 5.77
N ALA A 40 -28.56 11.28 6.19
CA ALA A 40 -27.84 10.00 6.20
C ALA A 40 -27.43 9.39 4.84
N SER A 41 -26.26 8.75 4.88
CA SER A 41 -25.68 7.77 3.93
C SER A 41 -25.85 8.00 2.43
N CYS A 42 -24.91 8.75 1.84
CA CYS A 42 -24.43 8.47 0.48
C CYS A 42 -23.13 7.65 0.55
N ALA A 43 -23.18 6.46 1.15
CA ALA A 43 -22.14 5.45 0.97
C ALA A 43 -22.16 5.02 -0.51
N ALA A 44 -21.31 5.66 -1.33
CA ALA A 44 -21.24 5.37 -2.75
C ALA A 44 -20.76 3.93 -2.94
N VAL A 45 -21.64 3.07 -3.47
CA VAL A 45 -21.27 1.73 -3.93
C VAL A 45 -20.22 1.90 -5.04
N ALA A 46 -18.96 1.65 -4.68
CA ALA A 46 -17.83 1.83 -5.58
C ALA A 46 -17.95 0.87 -6.77
N ASP A 47 -17.72 1.39 -7.97
CA ASP A 47 -17.79 0.62 -9.21
C ASP A 47 -16.87 -0.63 -9.12
N PRO A 48 -17.42 -1.85 -9.29
CA PRO A 48 -16.64 -3.09 -9.30
C PRO A 48 -15.52 -3.10 -10.35
N ALA A 49 -15.67 -2.40 -11.47
CA ALA A 49 -14.62 -2.24 -12.47
C ALA A 49 -13.50 -1.34 -11.93
N ALA A 50 -13.83 -0.19 -11.34
CA ALA A 50 -12.84 0.68 -10.69
C ALA A 50 -12.13 -0.02 -9.51
N ARG A 51 -12.82 -0.88 -8.75
CA ARG A 51 -12.19 -1.74 -7.72
C ARG A 51 -11.19 -2.76 -8.27
N ARG A 52 -11.30 -3.14 -9.56
CA ARG A 52 -10.35 -4.06 -10.24
C ARG A 52 -9.17 -3.37 -10.93
N LEU A 53 -9.24 -2.06 -11.18
CA LEU A 53 -8.16 -1.28 -11.79
C LEU A 53 -7.12 -0.74 -10.77
N ARG A 54 -7.36 -0.99 -9.47
CA ARG A 54 -6.51 -0.53 -8.38
C ARG A 54 -5.16 -1.24 -8.41
N VAL A 55 -4.08 -0.50 -8.70
CA VAL A 55 -2.70 -1.03 -8.70
C VAL A 55 -2.28 -1.33 -7.27
N ILE A 56 -1.70 -2.51 -7.05
CA ILE A 56 -1.22 -2.96 -5.72
C ILE A 56 0.24 -3.35 -5.85
N ALA A 57 1.08 -2.80 -4.98
CA ALA A 57 2.50 -3.17 -4.90
C ALA A 57 2.76 -4.04 -3.67
N ALA A 58 3.79 -4.88 -3.73
CA ALA A 58 4.34 -5.53 -2.54
C ALA A 58 5.60 -4.80 -2.06
N ILE A 59 5.75 -4.71 -0.74
CA ILE A 59 6.95 -4.24 -0.03
C ILE A 59 7.48 -5.42 0.79
N VAL A 60 8.67 -5.90 0.42
CA VAL A 60 9.41 -6.90 1.19
C VAL A 60 10.39 -6.17 2.10
N LEU A 61 10.18 -6.25 3.42
CA LEU A 61 11.02 -5.61 4.41
C LEU A 61 12.22 -6.51 4.76
N ALA A 62 13.42 -6.10 4.36
CA ALA A 62 14.67 -6.85 4.54
C ALA A 62 15.81 -5.99 5.12
N ALA A 63 15.49 -4.81 5.69
CA ALA A 63 16.47 -3.80 6.06
C ALA A 63 17.24 -4.03 7.38
N GLY A 64 16.89 -5.06 8.18
CA GLY A 64 17.46 -5.28 9.51
C GLY A 64 18.87 -5.88 9.53
N ALA A 65 19.64 -5.67 10.61
CA ALA A 65 21.05 -6.08 10.69
C ALA A 65 21.32 -7.58 10.89
N SER A 66 20.30 -8.44 11.04
CA SER A 66 20.47 -9.91 11.09
C SER A 66 21.41 -10.41 12.20
N THR A 67 21.52 -9.65 13.29
CA THR A 67 22.56 -9.79 14.35
C THR A 67 22.53 -11.10 15.14
N ARG A 68 21.46 -11.88 15.06
CA ARG A 68 21.34 -13.22 15.66
C ARG A 68 21.84 -14.35 14.76
N PHE A 69 21.86 -14.12 13.45
CA PHE A 69 22.08 -15.13 12.43
C PHE A 69 23.56 -15.34 12.09
N GLY A 70 24.44 -14.41 12.49
CA GLY A 70 25.89 -14.47 12.25
C GLY A 70 26.33 -14.06 10.83
N SER A 71 25.41 -14.03 9.87
CA SER A 71 25.59 -13.52 8.51
C SER A 71 24.34 -12.77 8.03
N PRO A 72 24.39 -12.07 6.87
CA PRO A 72 23.22 -11.40 6.31
C PRO A 72 22.17 -12.41 5.80
N LYS A 73 21.22 -12.81 6.66
CA LYS A 73 20.16 -13.80 6.29
C LYS A 73 19.39 -13.46 5.01
N GLN A 74 19.36 -12.18 4.65
CA GLN A 74 18.84 -11.66 3.38
C GLN A 74 19.44 -12.32 2.13
N GLU A 75 20.74 -12.62 2.12
CA GLU A 75 21.45 -13.21 0.96
C GLU A 75 20.83 -14.56 0.54
N MET A 76 20.25 -15.30 1.49
CA MET A 76 19.62 -16.59 1.26
C MET A 76 18.09 -16.53 1.24
N LEU A 77 17.47 -15.59 1.96
CA LEU A 77 16.01 -15.57 2.20
C LEU A 77 15.25 -14.58 1.31
N LEU A 78 15.87 -13.46 0.91
CA LEU A 78 15.15 -12.38 0.22
C LEU A 78 14.62 -12.80 -1.14
N GLU A 79 15.45 -13.41 -1.99
CA GLU A 79 15.02 -13.78 -3.35
C GLU A 79 13.95 -14.90 -3.34
N PRO A 80 14.04 -15.96 -2.50
CA PRO A 80 12.95 -16.92 -2.32
C PRO A 80 11.63 -16.32 -1.80
N VAL A 81 11.67 -15.21 -1.06
CA VAL A 81 10.47 -14.44 -0.68
C VAL A 81 9.96 -13.61 -1.86
N VAL A 82 10.83 -12.89 -2.57
CA VAL A 82 10.48 -12.06 -3.74
C VAL A 82 9.82 -12.88 -4.84
N GLN A 83 10.30 -14.10 -5.12
CA GLN A 83 9.70 -14.98 -6.12
C GLN A 83 8.29 -15.44 -5.71
N ARG A 84 8.09 -15.89 -4.46
CA ARG A 84 6.73 -16.23 -3.96
C ARG A 84 5.77 -15.05 -3.99
N VAL A 85 6.24 -13.85 -3.65
CA VAL A 85 5.43 -12.62 -3.74
C VAL A 85 5.00 -12.31 -5.18
N ARG A 86 5.77 -12.73 -6.20
CA ARG A 86 5.42 -12.62 -7.63
C ARG A 86 4.48 -13.70 -8.15
N GLU A 87 4.30 -14.80 -7.42
CA GLU A 87 3.30 -15.83 -7.75
C GLU A 87 1.87 -15.39 -7.39
N SER A 88 1.72 -14.34 -6.58
CA SER A 88 0.42 -13.70 -6.31
C SER A 88 -0.15 -13.10 -7.59
N ARG A 89 -1.45 -13.31 -7.81
CA ARG A 89 -2.16 -12.81 -9.00
C ARG A 89 -2.52 -11.34 -8.91
N GLU A 90 -2.31 -10.75 -7.74
CA GLU A 90 -2.81 -9.43 -7.37
C GLU A 90 -1.71 -8.37 -7.22
N ILE A 91 -0.44 -8.78 -7.18
CA ILE A 91 0.70 -7.88 -7.05
C ILE A 91 1.17 -7.41 -8.43
N SER A 92 1.11 -6.11 -8.66
CA SER A 92 1.54 -5.44 -9.90
C SER A 92 3.04 -5.16 -9.95
N GLY A 93 3.76 -5.29 -8.82
CA GLY A 93 5.20 -5.08 -8.73
C GLY A 93 5.74 -5.24 -7.30
N VAL A 94 7.02 -5.55 -7.16
CA VAL A 94 7.67 -5.84 -5.88
C VAL A 94 8.83 -4.88 -5.62
N VAL A 95 8.80 -4.22 -4.46
CA VAL A 95 9.88 -3.41 -3.91
C VAL A 95 10.52 -4.16 -2.74
N ALA A 96 11.85 -4.30 -2.74
CA ALA A 96 12.61 -4.78 -1.59
C ALA A 96 13.21 -3.59 -0.85
N VAL A 97 13.00 -3.50 0.47
CA VAL A 97 13.60 -2.44 1.31
C VAL A 97 14.82 -3.01 2.03
N LEU A 98 15.99 -2.52 1.64
CA LEU A 98 17.29 -2.84 2.25
C LEU A 98 17.71 -1.75 3.25
N GLY A 99 18.82 -1.98 3.97
CA GLY A 99 19.25 -1.10 5.06
C GLY A 99 20.64 -1.46 5.56
N ALA A 100 20.71 -2.32 6.59
CA ALA A 100 21.96 -2.73 7.22
C ALA A 100 22.94 -3.46 6.28
N HIS A 101 22.40 -4.20 5.31
CA HIS A 101 23.14 -4.99 4.32
C HIS A 101 22.65 -4.64 2.92
N ASP A 102 23.55 -4.71 1.95
CA ASP A 102 23.26 -4.62 0.52
C ASP A 102 23.35 -6.03 -0.09
N VAL A 103 22.34 -6.42 -0.89
CA VAL A 103 22.18 -7.79 -1.39
C VAL A 103 21.52 -7.78 -2.77
N ASP A 104 21.92 -8.72 -3.62
CA ASP A 104 21.30 -8.89 -4.93
C ASP A 104 19.89 -9.48 -4.82
N THR A 105 18.98 -8.97 -5.64
CA THR A 105 17.60 -9.46 -5.77
C THR A 105 17.01 -8.98 -7.09
N SER A 106 16.11 -9.78 -7.67
CA SER A 106 15.41 -9.38 -8.88
C SER A 106 14.33 -8.31 -8.65
N ALA A 107 14.03 -7.93 -7.39
CA ALA A 107 13.09 -6.87 -7.03
C ALA A 107 13.63 -5.46 -7.26
N ARG A 108 12.75 -4.45 -7.29
CA ARG A 108 13.19 -3.05 -7.26
C ARG A 108 13.69 -2.72 -5.85
N VAL A 109 15.00 -2.50 -5.69
CA VAL A 109 15.61 -2.15 -4.40
C VAL A 109 15.32 -0.70 -4.01
N VAL A 110 15.11 -0.48 -2.70
CA VAL A 110 15.07 0.83 -2.03
C VAL A 110 15.89 0.71 -0.75
N HIS A 111 16.97 1.49 -0.60
CA HIS A 111 17.76 1.50 0.63
C HIS A 111 17.15 2.49 1.62
N CYS A 112 16.83 2.04 2.83
CA CYS A 112 16.41 2.88 3.93
C CYS A 112 17.61 3.23 4.82
N PRO A 113 18.15 4.47 4.79
CA PRO A 113 19.25 4.86 5.66
C PRO A 113 18.83 4.97 7.14
N GLU A 114 17.53 5.09 7.41
CA GLU A 114 16.96 5.23 8.76
C GLU A 114 16.43 3.90 9.35
N TRP A 115 16.84 2.75 8.81
CA TRP A 115 16.33 1.43 9.20
C TRP A 115 16.48 1.14 10.72
N GLU A 116 17.48 1.72 11.37
CA GLU A 116 17.73 1.59 12.81
C GLU A 116 16.61 2.18 13.68
N ARG A 117 15.80 3.11 13.15
CA ARG A 117 14.60 3.64 13.83
C ARG A 117 13.46 2.61 13.92
N GLY A 118 13.64 1.41 13.38
CA GLY A 118 12.71 0.29 13.50
C GLY A 118 11.89 0.01 12.22
N PRO A 119 11.09 -1.07 12.23
CA PRO A 119 10.43 -1.59 11.03
C PRO A 119 9.48 -0.57 10.37
N GLY A 120 8.93 0.37 11.14
CA GLY A 120 8.12 1.46 10.62
C GLY A 120 8.89 2.47 9.77
N ALA A 121 10.16 2.72 10.06
CA ALA A 121 10.99 3.61 9.24
C ALA A 121 11.29 2.98 7.88
N SER A 122 11.71 1.71 7.88
CA SER A 122 11.89 0.90 6.67
C SER A 122 10.61 0.83 5.84
N LEU A 123 9.45 0.59 6.47
CA LEU A 123 8.16 0.57 5.77
C LEU A 123 7.81 1.94 5.16
N ARG A 124 7.92 3.05 5.90
CA ARG A 124 7.67 4.39 5.35
C ARG A 124 8.60 4.73 4.18
N CYS A 125 9.85 4.28 4.22
CA CYS A 125 10.80 4.43 3.12
C CYS A 125 10.36 3.65 1.86
N GLY A 126 9.92 2.40 2.02
CA GLY A 126 9.34 1.61 0.93
C GLY A 126 8.07 2.24 0.34
N LEU A 127 7.15 2.70 1.19
CA LEU A 127 5.90 3.36 0.79
C LEU A 127 6.17 4.66 0.01
N ALA A 128 7.15 5.47 0.45
CA ALA A 128 7.54 6.71 -0.22
C ALA A 128 8.18 6.50 -1.61
N ALA A 129 8.63 5.29 -1.93
CA ALA A 129 9.19 4.94 -3.24
C ALA A 129 8.15 4.43 -4.26
N LEU A 130 6.90 4.22 -3.84
CA LEU A 130 5.79 3.81 -4.71
C LEU A 130 5.22 5.01 -5.49
N GLY A 131 4.88 4.79 -6.76
CA GLY A 131 4.25 5.81 -7.59
C GLY A 131 2.84 6.16 -7.12
N GLY A 132 2.29 7.27 -7.61
CA GLY A 132 0.98 7.80 -7.17
C GLY A 132 -0.21 6.90 -7.53
N GLU A 133 -0.04 6.05 -8.53
CA GLU A 133 -1.01 5.08 -9.04
C GLU A 133 -1.30 3.89 -8.11
N VAL A 134 -0.38 3.56 -7.19
CA VAL A 134 -0.55 2.43 -6.27
C VAL A 134 -1.59 2.77 -5.20
N GLU A 135 -2.66 1.99 -5.07
CA GLU A 135 -3.75 2.27 -4.13
C GLU A 135 -3.62 1.51 -2.79
N ALA A 136 -2.87 0.42 -2.76
CA ALA A 136 -2.50 -0.30 -1.54
C ALA A 136 -1.13 -0.94 -1.66
N ALA A 137 -0.45 -1.12 -0.52
CA ALA A 137 0.78 -1.87 -0.41
C ALA A 137 0.56 -3.13 0.44
N VAL A 138 1.01 -4.29 -0.04
CA VAL A 138 1.11 -5.52 0.75
C VAL A 138 2.52 -5.62 1.34
N VAL A 139 2.61 -5.69 2.65
CA VAL A 139 3.85 -5.82 3.42
C VAL A 139 4.11 -7.30 3.72
N VAL A 140 5.33 -7.74 3.45
CA VAL A 140 5.89 -9.07 3.74
C VAL A 140 7.28 -8.88 4.35
N LEU A 141 7.77 -9.83 5.15
CA LEU A 141 9.14 -9.80 5.66
C LEU A 141 10.07 -10.65 4.78
N GLY A 142 11.29 -10.17 4.55
CA GLY A 142 12.30 -10.85 3.71
C GLY A 142 12.91 -12.11 4.34
N ASP A 143 12.51 -12.46 5.57
CA ASP A 143 12.96 -13.61 6.35
C ASP A 143 11.84 -14.63 6.66
N GLY A 144 10.67 -14.48 6.02
CA GLY A 144 9.55 -15.43 6.06
C GLY A 144 9.40 -16.24 4.77
N PRO A 145 10.32 -17.19 4.47
CA PRO A 145 10.35 -17.94 3.19
C PRO A 145 9.17 -18.90 2.99
N GLY A 146 8.34 -19.13 4.02
CA GLY A 146 7.13 -19.95 3.93
C GLY A 146 5.91 -19.24 3.34
N ILE A 147 6.03 -17.95 2.97
CA ILE A 147 4.91 -17.09 2.55
C ILE A 147 4.09 -17.69 1.38
N ASP A 148 2.87 -18.14 1.67
CA ASP A 148 1.96 -18.65 0.64
C ASP A 148 1.37 -17.50 -0.19
N PRO A 149 1.51 -17.50 -1.53
CA PRO A 149 0.97 -16.43 -2.39
C PRO A 149 -0.54 -16.27 -2.28
N ARG A 150 -1.26 -17.34 -1.91
CA ARG A 150 -2.73 -17.33 -1.72
C ARG A 150 -3.14 -16.51 -0.50
N ALA A 151 -2.25 -16.33 0.49
CA ALA A 151 -2.50 -15.42 1.61
C ALA A 151 -2.48 -13.95 1.17
N ILE A 152 -1.62 -13.61 0.21
CA ILE A 152 -1.55 -12.27 -0.40
C ILE A 152 -2.84 -12.00 -1.18
N ASP A 153 -3.22 -12.94 -2.06
CA ASP A 153 -4.47 -12.84 -2.84
C ASP A 153 -5.71 -12.67 -1.92
N ARG A 154 -5.75 -13.36 -0.76
CA ARG A 154 -6.83 -13.24 0.23
C ARG A 154 -6.90 -11.87 0.92
N VAL A 155 -5.79 -11.32 1.41
CA VAL A 155 -5.82 -10.00 2.06
C VAL A 155 -6.15 -8.89 1.05
N VAL A 156 -5.74 -9.04 -0.21
CA VAL A 156 -6.19 -8.16 -1.31
C VAL A 156 -7.69 -8.30 -1.57
N ALA A 157 -8.22 -9.52 -1.67
CA ALA A 157 -9.65 -9.73 -1.91
C ALA A 157 -10.51 -9.10 -0.80
N ALA A 158 -10.17 -9.35 0.47
CA ALA A 158 -10.87 -8.76 1.61
C ALA A 158 -10.81 -7.21 1.61
N TRP A 159 -9.66 -6.63 1.26
CA TRP A 159 -9.54 -5.17 1.08
C TRP A 159 -10.44 -4.66 -0.06
N ARG A 160 -10.41 -5.33 -1.23
CA ARG A 160 -11.24 -4.97 -2.39
C ARG A 160 -12.73 -5.13 -2.13
N ASP A 161 -13.16 -6.03 -1.25
CA ASP A 161 -14.56 -6.16 -0.85
C ASP A 161 -14.96 -5.06 0.14
N GLY A 162 -14.03 -4.63 1.01
CA GLY A 162 -14.18 -3.43 1.85
C GLY A 162 -13.87 -3.63 3.33
N ALA A 163 -13.02 -4.59 3.68
CA ALA A 163 -12.71 -4.93 5.08
C ALA A 163 -12.09 -3.78 5.90
N GLY A 164 -11.45 -2.79 5.25
CA GLY A 164 -10.91 -1.59 5.90
C GLY A 164 -9.79 -0.94 5.11
N ASP A 165 -9.07 -0.01 5.75
CA ASP A 165 -7.80 0.56 5.31
C ASP A 165 -6.59 -0.36 5.61
N ARG A 166 -6.74 -1.20 6.63
CA ARG A 166 -5.73 -2.14 7.14
C ARG A 166 -6.30 -3.55 7.19
N VAL A 167 -5.63 -4.51 6.56
CA VAL A 167 -6.00 -5.93 6.55
C VAL A 167 -4.78 -6.78 6.89
N ALA A 168 -4.96 -7.90 7.61
CA ALA A 168 -3.88 -8.79 8.00
C ALA A 168 -4.29 -10.27 7.96
N ALA A 169 -3.39 -11.15 7.54
CA ALA A 169 -3.60 -12.59 7.60
C ALA A 169 -3.51 -13.12 9.05
N THR A 170 -4.28 -14.17 9.35
CA THR A 170 -4.18 -14.93 10.61
C THR A 170 -3.99 -16.42 10.35
N TYR A 171 -3.17 -17.08 11.16
CA TYR A 171 -2.87 -18.51 11.10
C TYR A 171 -2.96 -19.08 12.51
N GLY A 172 -3.85 -20.06 12.75
CA GLY A 172 -4.24 -20.47 14.11
C GLY A 172 -4.85 -19.32 14.92
N GLY A 173 -5.48 -18.35 14.24
CA GLY A 173 -5.90 -17.07 14.85
C GLY A 173 -4.77 -16.09 15.19
N ILE A 174 -3.49 -16.47 15.07
CA ILE A 174 -2.34 -15.57 15.28
C ILE A 174 -2.14 -14.69 14.04
N ARG A 175 -2.18 -13.37 14.23
CA ARG A 175 -1.91 -12.39 13.17
C ARG A 175 -0.43 -12.39 12.77
N LEU A 176 -0.16 -12.64 11.50
CA LEU A 176 1.17 -12.63 10.88
C LEU A 176 1.17 -11.80 9.59
N HIS A 177 2.24 -11.90 8.80
CA HIS A 177 2.27 -11.41 7.42
C HIS A 177 1.59 -12.41 6.47
N PRO A 178 0.98 -11.97 5.36
CA PRO A 178 0.97 -10.61 4.81
C PRO A 178 0.04 -9.63 5.54
N LEU A 179 0.38 -8.34 5.49
CA LEU A 179 -0.50 -7.23 5.86
C LEU A 179 -0.70 -6.30 4.66
N LEU A 180 -1.92 -5.82 4.45
CA LEU A 180 -2.24 -4.81 3.44
C LEU A 180 -2.52 -3.45 4.10
N LEU A 181 -1.96 -2.39 3.50
CA LEU A 181 -2.15 -1.00 3.91
C LEU A 181 -2.60 -0.14 2.71
N ALA A 182 -3.83 0.35 2.74
CA ALA A 182 -4.38 1.29 1.77
C ALA A 182 -3.66 2.65 1.82
N ARG A 183 -3.59 3.37 0.68
CA ARG A 183 -2.85 4.64 0.53
C ARG A 183 -3.13 5.66 1.63
N ASP A 184 -4.39 5.86 1.98
CA ASP A 184 -4.78 6.89 2.96
C ASP A 184 -4.18 6.62 4.36
N ALA A 185 -3.90 5.35 4.68
CA ALA A 185 -3.32 4.92 5.95
C ALA A 185 -1.78 4.89 5.97
N TRP A 186 -1.10 5.29 4.88
CA TRP A 186 0.37 5.28 4.80
C TRP A 186 1.05 6.29 5.75
N ASN A 187 0.36 7.40 6.07
CA ASN A 187 0.88 8.43 6.97
C ASN A 187 0.86 8.01 8.46
N ASP A 188 0.02 7.03 8.81
CA ASP A 188 -0.22 6.59 10.18
C ASP A 188 0.80 5.54 10.68
N VAL A 189 1.78 5.15 9.87
CA VAL A 189 2.73 4.08 10.19
C VAL A 189 3.67 4.51 11.34
N PRO A 190 3.55 3.93 12.55
CA PRO A 190 4.41 4.26 13.68
C PRO A 190 5.79 3.62 13.50
N GLU A 191 6.80 4.07 14.23
CA GLU A 191 8.17 3.49 14.19
C GLU A 191 8.22 1.99 14.55
N SER A 192 7.33 1.56 15.44
CA SER A 192 7.12 0.15 15.81
C SER A 192 6.47 -0.72 14.70
N GLY A 193 6.08 -0.13 13.57
CA GLY A 193 5.50 -0.84 12.43
C GLY A 193 4.05 -1.31 12.65
N LEU A 194 3.53 -2.10 11.72
CA LEU A 194 2.09 -2.41 11.62
C LEU A 194 1.57 -3.39 12.68
N ARG A 195 2.44 -4.16 13.36
CA ARG A 195 2.06 -5.32 14.20
C ARG A 195 1.04 -4.99 15.30
N ALA A 196 1.11 -3.78 15.86
CA ALA A 196 0.22 -3.31 16.93
C ALA A 196 -0.98 -2.47 16.43
N LEU A 197 -1.00 -2.03 15.16
CA LEU A 197 -2.12 -1.25 14.62
C LEU A 197 -3.36 -2.13 14.42
N PRO A 198 -4.59 -1.66 14.73
CA PRO A 198 -5.81 -2.37 14.36
C PRO A 198 -5.88 -2.67 12.85
N ALA A 199 -6.39 -3.84 12.50
CA ALA A 199 -6.61 -4.29 11.13
C ALA A 199 -7.76 -5.30 11.10
N ALA A 200 -8.46 -5.38 9.96
CA ALA A 200 -9.37 -6.50 9.70
C ALA A 200 -8.57 -7.79 9.53
N LEU A 201 -9.05 -8.89 10.09
CA LEU A 201 -8.34 -10.17 10.13
C LEU A 201 -8.89 -11.14 9.07
N VAL A 202 -8.00 -11.82 8.36
CA VAL A 202 -8.35 -12.74 7.26
C VAL A 202 -7.79 -14.13 7.54
N PRO A 203 -8.65 -15.11 7.88
CA PRO A 203 -8.27 -16.50 8.10
C PRO A 203 -7.49 -17.11 6.92
N CYS A 204 -6.30 -17.61 7.26
CA CYS A 204 -5.37 -18.33 6.39
C CYS A 204 -4.94 -19.65 7.04
N ASP A 205 -5.80 -20.21 7.92
CA ASP A 205 -5.48 -21.37 8.76
C ASP A 205 -5.31 -22.69 7.98
N ASP A 206 -5.71 -22.71 6.69
CA ASP A 206 -5.47 -23.79 5.72
C ASP A 206 -4.19 -23.59 4.88
N LEU A 207 -3.44 -22.52 5.13
CA LEU A 207 -2.20 -22.17 4.43
C LEU A 207 -1.01 -22.26 5.39
N THR A 208 0.19 -22.48 4.84
CA THR A 208 1.43 -22.43 5.61
C THR A 208 1.66 -20.99 6.10
N PRO A 209 1.94 -20.76 7.40
CA PRO A 209 2.37 -19.45 7.88
C PRO A 209 3.74 -19.10 7.26
N PRO A 210 4.08 -17.80 7.10
CA PRO A 210 5.33 -17.39 6.46
C PRO A 210 6.58 -17.88 7.21
N GLY A 211 6.45 -18.11 8.52
CA GLY A 211 7.56 -18.29 9.43
C GLY A 211 8.40 -17.01 9.60
N ASP A 212 9.37 -17.10 10.49
CA ASP A 212 10.47 -16.18 10.68
C ASP A 212 11.73 -17.00 10.95
N VAL A 213 12.70 -16.97 10.04
CA VAL A 213 13.99 -17.62 10.23
C VAL A 213 14.89 -16.65 10.96
N ASP A 214 15.27 -16.95 12.20
CA ASP A 214 16.03 -16.00 13.03
C ASP A 214 17.44 -16.49 13.42
N PHE A 215 17.70 -17.79 13.25
CA PHE A 215 18.99 -18.43 13.47
C PHE A 215 19.40 -19.34 12.30
N ALA A 216 20.70 -19.55 12.10
CA ALA A 216 21.24 -20.25 10.93
C ALA A 216 21.03 -21.78 10.97
N ASP A 217 20.96 -22.37 12.16
CA ASP A 217 20.66 -23.80 12.37
C ASP A 217 19.21 -24.15 11.96
N GLU A 218 18.31 -23.17 11.90
CA GLU A 218 16.95 -23.35 11.36
C GLU A 218 16.94 -23.57 9.83
N MET A 219 18.03 -23.26 9.14
CA MET A 219 18.23 -23.56 7.71
C MET A 219 18.90 -24.93 7.49
N GLU A 220 19.76 -25.36 8.42
CA GLU A 220 20.40 -26.69 8.38
C GLU A 220 19.47 -27.81 8.87
N GLY A 221 18.47 -27.47 9.71
CA GLY A 221 17.46 -28.35 10.30
C GLY A 221 16.42 -28.91 9.32
N GLY A 222 16.86 -29.51 8.21
CA GLY A 222 16.01 -30.17 7.22
C GLY A 222 15.19 -31.33 7.82
N HIS A 223 13.89 -31.07 8.01
CA HIS A 223 12.85 -31.93 8.58
C HIS A 223 12.74 -31.99 10.12
N ARG A 224 11.48 -31.85 10.59
CA ARG A 224 10.93 -32.21 11.91
C ARG A 224 11.22 -31.26 13.08
N LYS A 225 10.58 -30.08 13.06
CA LYS A 225 9.88 -29.57 14.26
C LYS A 225 8.43 -30.10 14.19
N GLU A 226 7.85 -30.44 15.34
CA GLU A 226 6.65 -31.28 15.44
C GLU A 226 5.33 -30.50 15.30
N GLN A 227 4.22 -31.24 15.17
CA GLN A 227 2.88 -30.67 15.36
C GLN A 227 2.71 -30.28 16.83
N ASN A 228 3.02 -29.03 17.16
CA ASN A 228 2.60 -28.44 18.43
C ASN A 228 1.07 -28.32 18.42
N ASP A 229 0.45 -29.30 19.07
CA ASP A 229 -0.98 -29.35 19.37
C ASP A 229 -1.47 -28.04 19.98
N TYR A 230 -2.47 -27.40 19.35
CA TYR A 230 -3.21 -26.28 19.93
C TYR A 230 -4.23 -26.82 20.94
N GLY A 231 -3.68 -27.42 22.00
CA GLY A 231 -4.39 -28.21 23.01
C GLY A 231 -5.38 -27.40 23.85
N HIS A 232 -6.62 -27.35 23.37
CA HIS A 232 -7.88 -27.35 24.13
C HIS A 232 -7.87 -26.74 25.56
N GLY A 233 -7.80 -25.40 25.65
CA GLY A 233 -7.87 -24.65 26.91
C GLY A 233 -9.27 -24.33 27.41
N ALA A 234 -10.14 -25.32 27.62
CA ALA A 234 -11.53 -25.10 28.06
C ALA A 234 -11.70 -25.08 29.60
N ARG A 235 -12.06 -23.92 30.16
CA ARG A 235 -12.80 -23.74 31.43
C ARG A 235 -13.61 -22.45 31.41
#